data_AF-Q03V19-F1
#
_entry.id   AF-Q03V19-F1
#
_cell.length_a   1.000
_cell.length_b   1.000
_cell.length_c   1.000
_cell.angle_alpha   90.00
_cell.angle_beta   90.00
_cell.angle_gamma   90.00
#
_symmetry.space_group_name_H-M   'P 1'
#
loop_
_entity.id
_entity.type
_entity.pdbx_description
1 polymer ?
#
loop_
_entity_poly.entity_id
_entity_poly.type
_entity_poly.pdbx_seq_one_letter_code
_entity_poly.pdbx_strand_id
1 'polypeptide(L)'
;MIILIMAVFALLGFLANMMLENRVIRLLTALIMFIGLIISVIGIVANMHDHYGMKAVTTTKKQQIYTAGDANQGFGMLLYQGVGTNGKENVYIYKTSSDAKKTFVAKPDLKTTSRRESIAGNKAYKVTKTTRWVYKNNTYKLLFGIADNNKSLKHRRTIYQVPSTWIALTTTQAKSLSAKMTPKTDAEKAAAAEQQKQLAELAQKDPDKAAQMQVKAVKAALDSK
;
A
#
# COMPACT_ATOMS: atom_id res chain seq x y z
N MET A 1 0.45 -13.94 28.08
CA MET A 1 0.21 -14.50 29.42
C MET A 1 -0.96 -15.47 29.46
N ILE A 2 -1.92 -15.41 28.53
CA ILE A 2 -3.11 -16.27 28.55
C ILE A 2 -2.77 -17.78 28.46
N ILE A 3 -1.71 -18.14 27.73
CA ILE A 3 -1.21 -19.53 27.68
C ILE A 3 -0.74 -20.00 29.06
N LEU A 4 -0.09 -19.13 29.83
CA LEU A 4 0.32 -19.45 31.20
C LEU A 4 -0.89 -19.58 32.14
N ILE A 5 -1.88 -18.69 32.00
CA ILE A 5 -3.15 -18.78 32.75
C ILE A 5 -3.86 -20.10 32.45
N MET A 6 -3.90 -20.51 31.17
CA MET A 6 -4.43 -21.81 30.75
C MET A 6 -3.65 -22.97 31.40
N ALA A 7 -2.32 -22.92 31.40
CA ALA A 7 -1.50 -23.94 32.06
C ALA A 7 -1.77 -24.01 33.57
N VAL A 8 -1.95 -22.86 34.24
CA VAL A 8 -2.32 -22.79 35.66
C VAL A 8 -3.69 -23.41 35.91
N PHE A 9 -4.70 -23.14 35.07
CA PHE A 9 -6.00 -23.81 35.20
C PHE A 9 -5.91 -25.33 35.03
N ALA A 10 -5.08 -25.82 34.09
CA ALA A 10 -4.85 -27.26 33.93
C ALA A 10 -4.22 -27.88 35.19
N LEU A 11 -3.17 -27.24 35.72
CA LEU A 11 -2.48 -27.70 36.94
C LEU A 11 -3.40 -27.67 38.16
N LEU A 12 -4.15 -26.59 38.37
CA LEU A 12 -5.08 -26.48 39.50
C LEU A 12 -6.22 -27.49 39.38
N GLY A 13 -6.73 -27.75 38.17
CA GLY A 13 -7.74 -28.79 37.94
C GLY A 13 -7.22 -30.18 38.28
N PHE A 14 -5.96 -30.48 37.94
CA PHE A 14 -5.29 -31.73 38.31
C PHE A 14 -5.09 -31.85 39.83
N LEU A 15 -4.51 -30.83 40.47
CA LEU A 15 -4.27 -30.82 41.92
C LEU A 15 -5.58 -30.89 42.72
N ALA A 16 -6.63 -30.21 42.27
CA ALA A 16 -7.96 -30.31 42.88
C ALA A 16 -8.47 -31.75 42.88
N ASN A 17 -8.27 -32.50 41.78
CA ASN A 17 -8.67 -33.90 41.72
C ASN A 17 -7.81 -34.81 42.60
N MET A 18 -6.52 -34.51 42.75
CA MET A 18 -5.58 -35.32 43.52
C MET A 18 -5.64 -35.08 45.03
N MET A 19 -5.81 -33.84 45.47
CA MET A 19 -5.61 -33.42 46.86
C MET A 19 -6.91 -33.16 47.63
N LEU A 20 -8.05 -32.92 46.96
CA LEU A 20 -9.30 -32.62 47.65
C LEU A 20 -10.09 -33.91 47.96
N GLU A 21 -10.24 -34.19 49.26
CA GLU A 21 -10.97 -35.35 49.76
C GLU A 21 -12.49 -35.20 49.61
N ASN A 22 -13.02 -34.01 49.91
CA ASN A 22 -14.45 -33.73 49.82
C ASN A 22 -14.92 -33.75 48.35
N ARG A 23 -15.80 -34.71 48.04
CA ARG A 23 -16.31 -34.96 46.69
C ARG A 23 -16.97 -33.74 46.04
N VAL A 24 -17.72 -32.95 46.80
CA VAL A 24 -18.44 -31.79 46.24
C VAL A 24 -17.47 -30.67 45.91
N ILE A 25 -16.58 -30.32 46.84
CA ILE A 25 -15.57 -29.26 46.65
C ILE A 25 -14.62 -29.65 45.51
N ARG A 26 -14.22 -30.91 45.43
CA ARG A 26 -13.41 -31.44 44.33
C ARG A 26 -14.09 -31.24 42.97
N LEU A 27 -15.35 -31.69 42.83
CA LEU A 27 -16.09 -31.59 41.58
C LEU A 27 -16.33 -30.14 41.16
N LEU A 28 -16.74 -29.26 42.09
CA LEU A 28 -16.95 -27.84 41.80
C LEU A 28 -15.65 -27.15 41.39
N THR A 29 -14.55 -27.41 42.09
CA THR A 29 -13.25 -26.82 41.76
C THR A 29 -12.78 -27.30 40.39
N ALA A 30 -12.84 -28.60 40.12
CA ALA A 30 -12.49 -29.16 38.82
C ALA A 30 -13.35 -28.57 37.68
N LEU A 31 -14.65 -28.40 37.90
CA LEU A 31 -15.56 -27.79 36.94
C LEU A 31 -15.18 -26.34 36.64
N ILE A 32 -14.88 -25.54 37.67
CA ILE A 32 -14.45 -24.14 37.50
C ILE A 32 -13.14 -24.07 36.71
N MET A 33 -12.16 -24.91 37.03
CA MET A 33 -10.87 -24.95 36.30
C MET A 33 -11.07 -25.36 34.84
N PHE A 34 -11.95 -26.34 34.58
CA PHE A 34 -12.28 -26.76 33.22
C PHE A 34 -12.98 -25.65 32.42
N ILE A 35 -13.91 -24.92 33.03
CA ILE A 35 -14.52 -23.73 32.41
C ILE A 35 -13.45 -22.66 32.11
N GLY A 36 -12.52 -22.43 33.05
CA GLY A 36 -11.40 -21.50 32.86
C GLY A 36 -10.50 -21.88 31.68
N LEU A 37 -10.25 -23.18 31.46
CA LEU A 37 -9.54 -23.68 30.29
C LEU A 37 -10.29 -23.37 28.99
N ILE A 38 -11.59 -23.69 28.93
CA ILE A 38 -12.43 -23.43 27.75
C ILE A 38 -12.42 -21.93 27.42
N ILE A 39 -12.63 -21.06 28.41
CA ILE A 39 -12.60 -19.60 28.24
C ILE A 39 -11.23 -19.13 27.73
N SER A 40 -10.14 -19.73 28.23
CA SER A 40 -8.79 -19.39 27.79
C SER A 40 -8.57 -19.74 26.31
N VAL A 41 -9.00 -20.93 25.88
CA VAL A 41 -8.93 -21.37 24.47
C VAL A 41 -9.77 -20.46 23.58
N ILE A 42 -11.03 -20.20 23.96
CA ILE A 42 -11.91 -19.27 23.22
C ILE A 42 -11.25 -17.89 23.10
N GLY A 43 -10.67 -17.37 24.18
CA GLY A 43 -9.98 -16.09 24.18
C GLY A 43 -8.77 -16.06 23.24
N ILE A 44 -7.99 -17.15 23.17
CA ILE A 44 -6.86 -17.30 22.25
C ILE A 44 -7.35 -17.30 20.80
N VAL A 45 -8.33 -18.15 20.48
CA VAL A 45 -8.89 -18.28 19.12
C VAL A 45 -9.48 -16.95 18.67
N ALA A 46 -10.29 -16.30 19.51
CA ALA A 46 -10.88 -15.00 19.22
C ALA A 46 -9.82 -13.90 19.03
N ASN A 47 -8.69 -13.94 19.74
CA ASN A 47 -7.59 -12.99 19.51
C ASN A 47 -6.88 -13.24 18.17
N MET A 48 -6.61 -14.51 17.84
CA MET A 48 -5.86 -14.87 16.63
C MET A 48 -6.68 -14.70 15.36
N HIS A 49 -7.94 -15.10 15.37
CA HIS A 49 -8.82 -15.08 14.20
C HIS A 49 -9.60 -13.76 14.09
N ASP A 50 -10.32 -13.39 15.15
CA ASP A 50 -11.25 -12.25 15.15
C ASP A 50 -10.61 -10.95 15.66
N HIS A 51 -9.34 -10.99 16.03
CA HIS A 51 -8.59 -9.84 16.54
C HIS A 51 -9.19 -9.27 17.85
N TYR A 52 -9.78 -10.13 18.69
CA TYR A 52 -10.31 -9.77 20.00
C TYR A 52 -9.27 -9.02 20.85
N GLY A 53 -9.67 -7.95 21.53
CA GLY A 53 -8.74 -7.10 22.29
C GLY A 53 -7.84 -6.18 21.45
N MET A 54 -7.99 -6.16 20.11
CA MET A 54 -7.24 -5.28 19.21
C MET A 54 -8.11 -4.20 18.56
N LYS A 55 -7.48 -3.12 18.12
CA LYS A 55 -8.06 -2.04 17.32
C LYS A 55 -7.24 -1.83 16.05
N ALA A 56 -7.91 -1.38 15.00
CA ALA A 56 -7.25 -1.02 13.75
C ALA A 56 -6.65 0.39 13.88
N VAL A 57 -5.35 0.53 13.63
CA VAL A 57 -4.65 1.81 13.61
C VAL A 57 -4.06 2.02 12.22
N THR A 58 -4.38 3.15 11.59
CA THR A 58 -3.85 3.51 10.27
C THR A 58 -2.73 4.53 10.41
N THR A 59 -1.58 4.22 9.84
CA THR A 59 -0.48 5.18 9.67
C THR A 59 -0.39 5.60 8.21
N THR A 60 -0.08 6.88 7.98
CA THR A 60 0.07 7.42 6.62
C THR A 60 1.51 7.85 6.41
N LYS A 61 2.12 7.38 5.32
CA LYS A 61 3.43 7.84 4.85
C LYS A 61 3.27 8.46 3.47
N LYS A 62 3.63 9.73 3.34
CA LYS A 62 3.70 10.44 2.06
C LYS A 62 5.15 10.52 1.62
N GLN A 63 5.44 10.09 0.40
CA GLN A 63 6.78 10.16 -0.18
C GLN A 63 6.67 10.75 -1.57
N GLN A 64 7.53 11.70 -1.92
CA GLN A 64 7.62 12.17 -3.29
C GLN A 64 8.16 11.04 -4.17
N ILE A 65 7.64 10.97 -5.40
CA ILE A 65 8.15 10.09 -6.46
C ILE A 65 8.63 10.92 -7.64
N TYR A 66 9.48 10.34 -8.46
CA TYR A 66 10.13 11.00 -9.58
C TYR A 66 9.80 10.29 -10.89
N THR A 67 9.92 11.04 -12.00
CA THR A 67 9.51 10.61 -13.33
C THR A 67 10.17 9.29 -13.72
N ALA A 68 9.39 8.36 -14.26
CA ALA A 68 9.88 7.12 -14.85
C ALA A 68 10.58 7.36 -16.20
N GLY A 69 10.27 8.47 -16.86
CA GLY A 69 10.86 8.89 -18.13
C GLY A 69 12.20 9.60 -17.96
N ASP A 70 12.63 10.27 -19.03
CA ASP A 70 13.81 11.12 -19.00
C ASP A 70 13.59 12.31 -18.05
N ALA A 71 14.63 12.75 -17.35
CA ALA A 71 14.54 13.91 -16.46
C ALA A 71 14.36 15.23 -17.25
N ASN A 72 14.81 15.27 -18.50
CA ASN A 72 14.76 16.42 -19.38
C ASN A 72 13.47 16.52 -20.20
N GLN A 73 12.55 15.56 -20.06
CA GLN A 73 11.34 15.48 -20.89
C GLN A 73 10.30 16.58 -20.63
N GLY A 74 10.57 17.57 -19.75
CA GLY A 74 9.70 18.74 -19.52
C GLY A 74 8.37 18.45 -18.79
N PHE A 75 7.98 17.18 -18.67
CA PHE A 75 6.82 16.71 -17.91
C PHE A 75 7.16 15.44 -17.12
N GLY A 76 6.33 15.11 -16.12
CA GLY A 76 6.52 13.91 -15.31
C GLY A 76 5.81 12.67 -15.88
N MET A 77 6.39 11.49 -15.71
CA MET A 77 5.82 10.24 -16.20
C MET A 77 5.68 9.22 -15.07
N LEU A 78 4.49 8.65 -14.92
CA LEU A 78 4.23 7.49 -14.06
C LEU A 78 3.87 6.30 -14.96
N LEU A 79 4.63 5.23 -14.89
CA LEU A 79 4.32 4.02 -15.64
C LEU A 79 3.51 3.06 -14.79
N TYR A 80 2.61 2.30 -15.42
CA TYR A 80 1.87 1.24 -14.74
C TYR A 80 1.60 0.04 -15.65
N GLN A 81 1.31 -1.10 -15.05
CA GLN A 81 0.92 -2.32 -15.75
C GLN A 81 -0.12 -3.07 -14.92
N GLY A 82 -1.19 -3.52 -15.56
CA GLY A 82 -2.20 -4.34 -14.92
C GLY A 82 -1.61 -5.67 -14.43
N VAL A 83 -2.03 -6.12 -13.25
CA VAL A 83 -1.62 -7.40 -12.66
C VAL A 83 -2.84 -8.18 -12.16
N GLY A 84 -2.71 -9.50 -12.13
CA GLY A 84 -3.80 -10.41 -11.79
C GLY A 84 -4.77 -10.62 -12.95
N THR A 85 -5.68 -11.58 -12.78
CA THR A 85 -6.67 -11.98 -13.80
C THR A 85 -7.91 -11.10 -13.80
N ASN A 86 -8.14 -10.34 -12.73
CA ASN A 86 -9.33 -9.51 -12.54
C ASN A 86 -9.16 -8.06 -13.06
N GLY A 87 -7.96 -7.66 -13.49
CA GLY A 87 -7.68 -6.35 -14.08
C GLY A 87 -7.86 -5.15 -13.14
N LYS A 88 -8.05 -5.38 -11.84
CA LYS A 88 -8.37 -4.32 -10.85
C LYS A 88 -7.14 -3.72 -10.17
N GLU A 89 -6.00 -4.41 -10.23
CA GLU A 89 -4.77 -3.97 -9.59
C GLU A 89 -3.69 -3.64 -10.61
N ASN A 90 -2.86 -2.66 -10.28
CA ASN A 90 -1.77 -2.21 -11.14
C ASN A 90 -0.45 -2.18 -10.36
N VAL A 91 0.61 -2.63 -11.01
CA VAL A 91 1.98 -2.37 -10.58
C VAL A 91 2.40 -1.03 -11.18
N TYR A 92 3.01 -0.18 -10.35
CA TYR A 92 3.46 1.15 -10.73
C TYR A 92 4.97 1.22 -10.77
N ILE A 93 5.49 2.00 -11.71
CA ILE A 93 6.91 2.13 -12.01
C ILE A 93 7.25 3.62 -12.02
N TYR A 94 8.21 4.01 -11.19
CA TYR A 94 8.62 5.40 -10.94
C TYR A 94 10.05 5.45 -10.39
N LYS A 95 10.70 6.61 -10.37
CA LYS A 95 12.01 6.79 -9.71
C LYS A 95 11.84 7.20 -8.24
N THR A 96 12.69 6.70 -7.35
CA THR A 96 12.61 6.98 -5.89
C THR A 96 13.30 8.27 -5.47
N SER A 97 14.22 8.78 -6.29
CA SER A 97 14.93 10.06 -6.12
C SER A 97 15.14 10.71 -7.49
N SER A 98 15.50 12.00 -7.50
CA SER A 98 15.75 12.75 -8.74
C SER A 98 16.97 12.25 -9.51
N ASP A 99 17.97 11.74 -8.80
CA ASP A 99 19.24 11.22 -9.30
C ASP A 99 19.22 9.70 -9.58
N ALA A 100 18.08 9.04 -9.34
CA ALA A 100 17.97 7.60 -9.54
C ALA A 100 18.19 7.21 -11.01
N LYS A 101 19.24 6.42 -11.27
CA LYS A 101 19.53 5.89 -12.62
C LYS A 101 18.54 4.84 -13.10
N LYS A 102 17.87 4.14 -12.17
CA LYS A 102 16.92 3.06 -12.48
C LYS A 102 15.55 3.39 -11.90
N THR A 103 14.51 2.93 -12.60
CA THR A 103 13.15 2.95 -12.08
C THR A 103 12.97 1.89 -11.00
N PHE A 104 12.08 2.17 -10.07
CA PHE A 104 11.58 1.26 -9.06
C PHE A 104 10.24 0.69 -9.50
N VAL A 105 10.09 -0.63 -9.40
CA VAL A 105 8.84 -1.34 -9.66
C VAL A 105 8.17 -1.66 -8.33
N ALA A 106 6.96 -1.15 -8.11
CA ALA A 106 6.21 -1.44 -6.90
C ALA A 106 5.83 -2.92 -6.83
N LYS A 107 6.23 -3.60 -5.75
CA LYS A 107 5.91 -5.03 -5.56
C LYS A 107 4.41 -5.19 -5.26
N PRO A 108 3.67 -6.01 -6.01
CA PRO A 108 2.29 -6.35 -5.68
C PRO A 108 2.26 -7.20 -4.41
N ASP A 109 1.17 -7.10 -3.65
CA ASP A 109 0.97 -7.81 -2.39
C ASP A 109 -0.54 -8.04 -2.20
N LEU A 110 -0.93 -9.23 -1.74
CA LEU A 110 -2.34 -9.65 -1.65
C LEU A 110 -3.18 -8.80 -0.67
N LYS A 111 -2.53 -8.18 0.32
CA LYS A 111 -3.16 -7.26 1.29
C LYS A 111 -2.93 -5.80 0.89
N THR A 112 -2.52 -5.53 -0.34
CA THR A 112 -2.22 -4.19 -0.83
C THR A 112 -3.11 -3.85 -2.02
N THR A 113 -3.77 -2.71 -1.93
CA THR A 113 -4.56 -2.13 -3.04
C THR A 113 -3.88 -0.87 -3.55
N SER A 114 -4.01 -0.61 -4.84
CA SER A 114 -3.37 0.53 -5.49
C SER A 114 -4.37 1.34 -6.32
N ARG A 115 -4.26 2.67 -6.26
CA ARG A 115 -5.04 3.57 -7.12
C ARG A 115 -4.25 4.82 -7.48
N ARG A 116 -4.70 5.52 -8.52
CA ARG A 116 -4.27 6.88 -8.82
C ARG A 116 -5.29 7.89 -8.30
N GLU A 117 -4.81 9.09 -8.02
CA GLU A 117 -5.61 10.25 -7.65
C GLU A 117 -4.98 11.49 -8.24
N SER A 118 -5.79 12.40 -8.78
CA SER A 118 -5.28 13.68 -9.27
C SER A 118 -5.05 14.64 -8.11
N ILE A 119 -4.02 15.46 -8.21
CA ILE A 119 -3.70 16.50 -7.23
C ILE A 119 -3.31 17.80 -7.93
N ALA A 120 -3.36 18.92 -7.20
CA ALA A 120 -2.77 20.17 -7.64
C ALA A 120 -1.23 20.18 -7.47
N GLY A 121 -0.58 21.16 -8.09
CA GLY A 121 0.88 21.34 -8.07
C GLY A 121 1.59 20.59 -9.20
N ASN A 122 2.89 20.37 -9.06
CA ASN A 122 3.74 19.79 -10.10
C ASN A 122 4.58 18.58 -9.67
N LYS A 123 4.45 18.16 -8.41
CA LYS A 123 5.14 17.00 -7.84
C LYS A 123 4.17 15.84 -7.65
N ALA A 124 4.62 14.63 -7.97
CA ALA A 124 3.85 13.42 -7.71
C ALA A 124 4.27 12.77 -6.37
N TYR A 125 3.33 12.08 -5.74
CA TYR A 125 3.56 11.42 -4.46
C TYR A 125 3.02 10.00 -4.43
N LYS A 126 3.72 9.13 -3.71
CA LYS A 126 3.18 7.87 -3.20
C LYS A 126 2.72 8.07 -1.76
N VAL A 127 1.42 7.93 -1.53
CA VAL A 127 0.81 7.95 -0.21
C VAL A 127 0.46 6.52 0.18
N THR A 128 1.15 5.98 1.18
CA THR A 128 0.88 4.64 1.71
C THR A 128 0.16 4.75 3.04
N LYS A 129 -1.08 4.27 3.08
CA LYS A 129 -1.87 4.09 4.30
C LYS A 129 -1.75 2.62 4.73
N THR A 130 -1.16 2.37 5.88
CA THR A 130 -0.99 1.02 6.43
C THR A 130 -1.87 0.88 7.66
N THR A 131 -2.83 -0.04 7.61
CA THR A 131 -3.68 -0.36 8.75
C THR A 131 -3.16 -1.62 9.42
N ARG A 132 -2.83 -1.52 10.70
CA ARG A 132 -2.34 -2.63 11.52
C ARG A 132 -3.22 -2.84 12.73
N TRP A 133 -3.30 -4.07 13.20
CA TRP A 133 -3.94 -4.39 14.47
C TRP A 133 -3.00 -4.08 15.62
N VAL A 134 -3.51 -3.36 16.61
CA VAL A 134 -2.76 -2.98 17.80
C VAL A 134 -3.64 -3.24 19.01
N TYR A 135 -3.06 -3.75 20.10
CA TYR A 135 -3.83 -3.98 21.33
C TYR A 135 -4.50 -2.70 21.84
N LYS A 136 -5.75 -2.82 22.31
CA LYS A 136 -6.54 -1.69 22.80
C LYS A 136 -5.92 -1.07 24.06
N ASN A 137 -5.34 -1.89 24.92
CA ASN A 137 -4.71 -1.51 26.19
C ASN A 137 -3.60 -2.51 26.59
N ASN A 138 -2.91 -2.20 27.70
CA ASN A 138 -1.83 -3.05 28.22
C ASN A 138 -2.31 -4.42 28.72
N THR A 139 -3.56 -4.54 29.21
CA THR A 139 -4.13 -5.82 29.66
C THR A 139 -4.22 -6.81 28.50
N TYR A 140 -4.80 -6.41 27.37
CA TYR A 140 -4.87 -7.26 26.18
C TYR A 140 -3.50 -7.58 25.61
N LYS A 141 -2.56 -6.62 25.65
CA LYS A 141 -1.17 -6.86 25.27
C LYS A 141 -0.50 -7.89 26.19
N LEU A 142 -0.72 -7.82 27.49
CA LEU A 142 -0.18 -8.78 28.46
C LEU A 142 -0.78 -10.18 28.24
N LEU A 143 -2.11 -10.26 28.10
CA LEU A 143 -2.83 -11.50 27.90
C LEU A 143 -2.39 -12.19 26.60
N PHE A 144 -2.45 -11.49 25.47
CA PHE A 144 -2.32 -12.09 24.14
C PHE A 144 -1.00 -11.81 23.41
N GLY A 145 -0.17 -10.89 23.89
CA GLY A 145 1.02 -10.41 23.16
C GLY A 145 2.20 -11.36 23.06
N ILE A 146 2.06 -12.63 23.48
CA ILE A 146 3.09 -13.67 23.31
C ILE A 146 3.15 -14.15 21.86
N ALA A 147 2.04 -14.08 21.12
CA ALA A 147 1.90 -14.70 19.79
C ALA A 147 2.34 -13.82 18.61
N ASP A 148 3.19 -12.80 18.81
CA ASP A 148 3.61 -11.79 17.81
C ASP A 148 2.47 -11.17 16.95
N ASN A 149 1.23 -11.25 17.44
CA ASN A 149 0.05 -10.73 16.76
C ASN A 149 -0.01 -9.19 16.75
N ASN A 150 0.87 -8.54 17.51
CA ASN A 150 0.91 -7.10 17.61
C ASN A 150 1.44 -6.47 16.32
N LYS A 151 0.81 -5.39 15.86
CA LYS A 151 1.14 -4.70 14.61
C LYS A 151 0.98 -5.59 13.35
N SER A 152 0.21 -6.67 13.43
CA SER A 152 -0.10 -7.49 12.26
C SER A 152 -0.80 -6.66 11.17
N LEU A 153 -0.47 -6.94 9.90
CA LEU A 153 -1.00 -6.16 8.77
C LEU A 153 -2.45 -6.56 8.48
N LYS A 154 -3.38 -5.61 8.67
CA LYS A 154 -4.78 -5.75 8.24
C LYS A 154 -4.90 -5.50 6.74
N HIS A 155 -4.48 -4.31 6.31
CA HIS A 155 -4.56 -3.88 4.92
C HIS A 155 -3.58 -2.74 4.65
N ARG A 156 -3.11 -2.64 3.41
CA ARG A 156 -2.32 -1.52 2.92
C ARG A 156 -3.00 -0.91 1.69
N ARG A 157 -3.11 0.41 1.66
CA ARG A 157 -3.58 1.15 0.49
C ARG A 157 -2.48 2.08 0.03
N THR A 158 -2.12 1.99 -1.25
CA THR A 158 -1.16 2.88 -1.88
C THR A 158 -1.90 3.76 -2.90
N ILE A 159 -1.75 5.06 -2.74
CA ILE A 159 -2.35 6.07 -3.61
C ILE A 159 -1.21 6.80 -4.30
N TYR A 160 -1.21 6.76 -5.63
CA TYR A 160 -0.30 7.53 -6.46
C TYR A 160 -0.99 8.85 -6.83
N GLN A 161 -0.56 9.92 -6.17
CA GLN A 161 -1.03 11.26 -6.40
C GLN A 161 -0.25 11.87 -7.58
N VAL A 162 -0.96 12.15 -8.67
CA VAL A 162 -0.38 12.57 -9.95
C VAL A 162 -0.95 13.93 -10.35
N PRO A 163 -0.11 14.97 -10.50
CA PRO A 163 -0.57 16.28 -10.94
C PRO A 163 -0.84 16.35 -12.46
N SER A 164 -1.43 17.44 -12.92
CA SER A 164 -1.71 17.68 -14.35
C SER A 164 -0.45 17.85 -15.21
N THR A 165 0.69 18.19 -14.60
CA THR A 165 2.02 18.24 -15.24
C THR A 165 2.64 16.86 -15.44
N TRP A 166 1.93 15.79 -15.05
CA TRP A 166 2.35 14.41 -15.22
C TRP A 166 1.38 13.61 -16.07
N ILE A 167 1.90 12.59 -16.75
CA ILE A 167 1.13 11.59 -17.47
C ILE A 167 1.32 10.20 -16.87
N ALA A 168 0.22 9.47 -16.71
CA ALA A 168 0.25 8.08 -16.30
C ALA A 168 0.01 7.16 -17.51
N LEU A 169 0.99 6.35 -17.88
CA LEU A 169 0.96 5.50 -19.08
C LEU A 169 1.11 4.03 -18.75
N THR A 170 0.45 3.16 -19.52
CA THR A 170 0.80 1.74 -19.47
C THR A 170 2.21 1.52 -20.02
N THR A 171 2.88 0.44 -19.60
CA THR A 171 4.18 0.06 -20.17
C THR A 171 4.12 -0.11 -21.69
N THR A 172 2.99 -0.59 -22.23
CA THR A 172 2.74 -0.69 -23.68
C THR A 172 2.60 0.67 -24.35
N GLN A 173 1.82 1.60 -23.76
CA GLN A 173 1.69 2.98 -24.28
C GLN A 173 3.03 3.70 -24.29
N ALA A 174 3.84 3.53 -23.24
CA ALA A 174 5.16 4.15 -23.18
C ALA A 174 6.12 3.61 -24.24
N LYS A 175 6.05 2.31 -24.56
CA LYS A 175 6.85 1.70 -25.62
C LYS A 175 6.46 2.19 -27.02
N SER A 176 5.17 2.40 -27.28
CA SER A 176 4.71 2.89 -28.59
C SER A 176 4.80 4.41 -28.75
N LEU A 177 4.98 5.15 -27.65
CA LEU A 177 4.98 6.61 -27.68
C LEU A 177 6.06 7.20 -28.59
N SER A 178 7.29 6.67 -28.53
CA SER A 178 8.38 7.16 -29.38
C SER A 178 8.02 7.04 -30.87
N ALA A 179 7.54 5.88 -31.30
CA ALA A 179 7.11 5.65 -32.68
C ALA A 179 5.94 6.55 -33.11
N LYS A 180 5.00 6.85 -32.20
CA LYS A 180 3.87 7.74 -32.47
C LYS A 180 4.24 9.22 -32.53
N MET A 181 5.30 9.63 -31.82
CA MET A 181 5.77 11.01 -31.80
C MET A 181 6.85 11.31 -32.84
N THR A 182 7.41 10.29 -33.51
CA THR A 182 8.38 10.49 -34.59
C THR A 182 7.70 11.13 -35.80
N PRO A 183 8.10 12.36 -36.19
CA PRO A 183 7.58 12.99 -37.40
C PRO A 183 8.07 12.24 -38.64
N LYS A 184 7.16 11.93 -39.57
CA LYS A 184 7.43 11.12 -40.77
C LYS A 184 7.68 11.98 -42.00
N THR A 185 7.09 13.18 -42.06
CA THR A 185 7.26 14.12 -43.18
C THR A 185 8.11 15.32 -42.77
N ASP A 186 8.69 16.03 -43.74
CA ASP A 186 9.48 17.24 -43.46
C ASP A 186 8.62 18.39 -42.93
N ALA A 187 7.35 18.45 -43.35
CA ALA A 187 6.36 19.37 -42.78
C ALA A 187 6.09 19.08 -41.30
N GLU A 188 5.94 17.80 -40.93
CA GLU A 188 5.78 17.39 -39.52
C GLU A 188 7.04 17.66 -38.69
N LYS A 189 8.24 17.48 -39.25
CA LYS A 189 9.50 17.83 -38.58
C LYS A 189 9.58 19.33 -38.29
N ALA A 190 9.24 20.16 -39.28
CA ALA A 190 9.21 21.62 -39.11
C ALA A 190 8.20 22.03 -38.04
N ALA A 191 6.98 21.48 -38.08
CA ALA A 191 5.96 21.73 -37.07
C ALA A 191 6.37 21.27 -35.66
N ALA A 192 7.01 20.10 -35.53
CA ALA A 192 7.52 19.61 -34.25
C ALA A 192 8.63 20.50 -33.69
N ALA A 193 9.53 20.99 -34.54
CA ALA A 193 10.59 21.92 -34.15
C ALA A 193 10.03 23.28 -33.69
N GLU A 194 9.04 23.82 -34.41
CA GLU A 194 8.31 25.03 -34.04
C GLU A 194 7.62 24.87 -32.68
N GLN A 195 6.88 23.77 -32.50
CA GLN A 195 6.19 23.44 -31.27
C GLN A 195 7.17 23.29 -30.10
N GLN A 196 8.33 22.67 -30.33
CA GLN A 196 9.37 22.53 -29.31
C GLN A 196 10.00 23.86 -28.93
N LYS A 197 10.21 24.79 -29.88
CA LYS A 197 10.66 26.16 -29.58
C LYS A 197 9.64 26.92 -28.72
N GLN A 198 8.37 26.92 -29.14
CA GLN A 198 7.29 27.57 -28.38
C GLN A 198 7.15 26.99 -26.97
N LEU A 199 7.29 25.67 -26.83
CA LEU A 199 7.30 25.00 -25.53
C LEU A 199 8.51 25.38 -24.69
N ALA A 200 9.70 25.53 -25.27
CA ALA A 200 10.90 25.95 -24.55
C ALA A 200 10.79 27.39 -24.05
N GLU A 201 10.27 28.30 -24.86
CA GLU A 201 9.98 29.69 -24.45
C GLU A 201 8.90 29.74 -23.36
N LEU A 202 7.83 28.96 -23.51
CA LEU A 202 6.80 28.85 -22.49
C LEU A 202 7.36 28.25 -21.20
N ALA A 203 8.25 27.27 -21.28
CA ALA A 203 8.86 26.65 -20.10
C ALA A 203 9.73 27.64 -19.31
N GLN A 204 10.30 28.66 -19.94
CA GLN A 204 11.02 29.74 -19.23
C GLN A 204 10.07 30.68 -18.48
N LYS A 205 8.88 30.94 -19.04
CA LYS A 205 7.88 31.86 -18.45
C LYS A 205 6.97 31.17 -17.43
N ASP A 206 6.53 29.95 -17.74
CA ASP A 206 5.60 29.13 -16.99
C ASP A 206 5.88 27.62 -17.23
N PRO A 207 6.81 27.04 -16.45
CA PRO A 207 7.19 25.63 -16.58
C PRO A 207 6.01 24.66 -16.42
N ASP A 208 5.08 24.98 -15.52
CA ASP A 208 3.95 24.09 -15.21
C ASP A 208 2.94 24.07 -16.36
N LYS A 209 2.65 25.23 -16.97
CA LYS A 209 1.79 25.31 -18.16
C LYS A 209 2.42 24.64 -19.37
N ALA A 210 3.74 24.79 -19.56
CA ALA A 210 4.47 24.07 -20.60
C ALA A 210 4.36 22.54 -20.41
N ALA A 211 4.58 22.04 -19.19
CA ALA A 211 4.45 20.63 -18.87
C ALA A 211 3.02 20.10 -19.13
N GLN A 212 1.99 20.86 -18.74
CA GLN A 212 0.59 20.49 -19.01
C GLN A 212 0.27 20.42 -20.51
N MET A 213 0.81 21.35 -21.32
CA MET A 213 0.65 21.34 -22.77
C MET A 213 1.33 20.12 -23.40
N GLN A 214 2.53 19.75 -22.94
CA GLN A 214 3.20 18.52 -23.37
C GLN A 214 2.39 17.28 -23.00
N VAL A 215 1.87 17.19 -21.78
CA VAL A 215 1.02 16.07 -21.35
C VAL A 215 -0.23 15.95 -22.24
N LYS A 216 -0.85 17.06 -22.62
CA LYS A 216 -2.00 17.06 -23.55
C LYS A 216 -1.60 16.56 -24.94
N ALA A 217 -0.48 17.03 -25.48
CA ALA A 217 0.03 16.58 -26.79
C ALA A 217 0.35 15.08 -26.80
N VAL A 218 0.98 14.58 -25.74
CA VAL A 218 1.29 13.15 -25.58
C VAL A 218 0.01 12.31 -25.52
N LYS A 219 -1.01 12.75 -24.79
CA LYS A 219 -2.31 12.06 -24.76
C LYS A 219 -2.95 12.01 -26.16
N ALA A 220 -2.99 13.15 -26.86
CA ALA A 220 -3.54 13.23 -28.20
C ALA A 220 -2.82 12.29 -29.19
N ALA A 221 -1.49 12.22 -29.13
CA ALA A 221 -0.71 11.30 -29.96
C ALA A 221 -0.95 9.82 -29.62
N LEU A 222 -1.22 9.49 -28.36
CA LEU A 222 -1.55 8.11 -27.97
C LEU A 222 -2.94 7.70 -28.44
N ASP A 223 -3.89 8.65 -28.47
CA ASP A 223 -5.28 8.45 -28.87
C ASP A 223 -5.49 8.45 -30.40
N SER A 224 -4.57 9.04 -31.17
CA SER A 224 -4.61 8.96 -32.64
C SER A 224 -4.37 7.52 -33.11
N LYS A 225 -5.30 7.02 -33.96
CA LYS A 225 -5.31 5.67 -34.54
C LYS A 225 -4.13 5.44 -35.48
#